data_AF-A0A7Y8RX67-F1
#
_entry.id   AF-A0A7Y8RX67-F1
#
_cell.length_a   1.000
_cell.length_b   1.000
_cell.length_c   1.000
_cell.angle_alpha   90.00
_cell.angle_beta   90.00
_cell.angle_gamma   90.00
#
_symmetry.space_group_name_H-M   'P 1'
#
loop_
_entity.id
_entity.type
_entity.pdbx_description
1 polymer ?
#
loop_
_entity_poly.entity_id
_entity_poly.type
_entity_poly.pdbx_seq_one_letter_code
_entity_poly.pdbx_strand_id
1 'polypeptide(L)'
;MSGIIRVTPAELRQMADRYQKESGDVTEQVNQRLDQMINQLQDMWEGESSRAFAEQYQELRPSFLKMAELLSDVSKQLHQTANTLESTDQDIASQIRG
;
A
#
# COMPACT_ATOMS: atom_id res chain seq x y z
N MET A 1 1.16 -22.29 -22.26
CA MET A 1 0.27 -21.16 -21.94
C MET A 1 1.14 -19.94 -21.76
N SER A 2 1.40 -19.18 -22.83
CA SER A 2 2.20 -17.95 -22.73
C SER A 2 1.34 -16.87 -22.10
N GLY A 3 1.38 -16.78 -20.77
CA GLY A 3 1.04 -15.55 -20.07
C GLY A 3 2.09 -14.51 -20.43
N ILE A 4 2.03 -13.99 -21.67
CA ILE A 4 2.85 -12.85 -22.07
C ILE A 4 2.42 -11.72 -21.16
N ILE A 5 3.23 -11.45 -20.13
CA ILE A 5 3.13 -10.23 -19.36
C ILE A 5 3.34 -9.12 -20.39
N ARG A 6 2.25 -8.49 -20.84
CA ARG A 6 2.29 -7.35 -21.78
C ARG A 6 2.87 -6.08 -21.14
N VAL A 7 3.28 -6.18 -19.87
CA VAL A 7 3.74 -5.09 -19.04
C VAL A 7 5.26 -5.20 -18.92
N THR A 8 5.94 -4.13 -19.28
CA THR A 8 7.40 -4.03 -19.16
C THR A 8 7.82 -3.97 -17.68
N PRO A 9 9.07 -4.36 -17.34
CA PRO A 9 9.60 -4.16 -15.98
C PRO A 9 9.44 -2.71 -15.48
N ALA A 10 9.58 -1.73 -16.38
CA ALA A 10 9.39 -0.32 -16.08
C ALA A 10 7.95 0.03 -15.66
N GLU A 11 6.94 -0.51 -16.36
CA GLU A 11 5.53 -0.30 -16.01
C GLU A 11 5.16 -1.00 -14.69
N LEU A 12 5.74 -2.17 -14.41
CA LEU A 12 5.57 -2.84 -13.11
C LEU A 12 6.14 -2.00 -11.96
N ARG A 13 7.34 -1.41 -12.14
CA ARG A 13 7.94 -0.49 -11.16
C ARG A 13 7.09 0.76 -10.96
N GLN A 14 6.60 1.38 -12.03
CA GLN A 14 5.68 2.53 -11.91
C GLN A 14 4.40 2.17 -11.16
N MET A 15 3.86 0.97 -11.40
CA MET A 15 2.69 0.51 -10.66
C MET A 15 3.03 0.27 -9.18
N ALA A 16 4.16 -0.35 -8.89
CA ALA A 16 4.64 -0.56 -7.53
C ALA A 16 4.78 0.76 -6.76
N ASP A 17 5.38 1.78 -7.38
CA ASP A 17 5.55 3.09 -6.76
C ASP A 17 4.21 3.78 -6.47
N ARG A 18 3.19 3.56 -7.30
CA ARG A 18 1.82 4.02 -7.01
C ARG A 18 1.23 3.33 -5.78
N TYR A 19 1.36 2.01 -5.69
CA TYR A 19 0.91 1.25 -4.50
C TYR A 19 1.67 1.69 -3.23
N GLN A 20 2.96 1.96 -3.35
CA GLN A 20 3.77 2.48 -2.24
C GLN A 20 3.30 3.85 -1.78
N LYS A 21 2.99 4.75 -2.72
CA LYS A 21 2.47 6.07 -2.40
C LYS A 21 1.12 5.97 -1.70
N GLU A 22 0.20 5.18 -2.23
CA GLU A 22 -1.13 5.00 -1.65
C GLU A 22 -1.06 4.41 -0.23
N SER A 23 -0.13 3.47 0.01
CA SER A 23 0.17 2.95 1.36
C SER A 23 0.57 4.05 2.34
N GLY A 24 1.44 4.96 1.90
CA GLY A 24 1.87 6.13 2.68
C GLY A 24 0.70 7.07 2.97
N ASP A 25 -0.09 7.40 1.95
CA ASP A 25 -1.24 8.30 2.06
C ASP A 25 -2.30 7.74 3.04
N VAL A 26 -2.60 6.43 2.98
CA VAL A 26 -3.48 5.77 3.95
C VAL A 26 -2.93 5.86 5.37
N THR A 27 -1.63 5.61 5.55
CA THR A 27 -0.98 5.68 6.87
C THR A 27 -1.03 7.10 7.45
N GLU A 28 -0.79 8.11 6.63
CA GLU A 28 -0.87 9.51 7.02
C GLU A 28 -2.31 9.92 7.34
N GLN A 29 -3.27 9.54 6.50
CA GLN A 29 -4.68 9.84 6.72
C GLN A 29 -5.20 9.25 8.03
N VAL A 30 -4.84 8.01 8.33
CA VAL A 30 -5.26 7.32 9.56
C VAL A 30 -4.59 7.96 10.78
N ASN A 31 -3.26 8.07 10.78
CA ASN A 31 -2.51 8.48 11.97
C ASN A 31 -2.56 9.98 12.27
N GLN A 32 -2.81 10.83 11.27
CA GLN A 32 -2.78 12.28 11.47
C GLN A 32 -4.17 12.88 11.40
N ARG A 33 -4.93 12.58 10.35
CA ARG A 33 -6.22 13.26 10.11
C ARG A 33 -7.32 12.67 10.98
N LEU A 34 -7.49 11.35 10.94
CA LEU A 34 -8.58 10.71 11.68
C LEU A 34 -8.37 10.79 13.20
N ASP A 35 -7.13 10.62 13.68
CA ASP A 35 -6.79 10.80 15.10
C ASP A 35 -7.11 12.24 15.58
N GLN A 36 -6.77 13.27 14.79
CA GLN A 36 -7.13 14.66 15.12
C GLN A 36 -8.63 14.91 15.13
N MET A 37 -9.37 14.36 14.16
CA MET A 37 -10.82 14.52 14.08
C MET A 37 -11.54 13.87 15.27
N ILE A 38 -11.08 12.69 15.71
CA ILE A 38 -11.63 12.01 16.89
C ILE A 38 -11.39 12.84 18.16
N ASN A 39 -10.18 13.38 18.32
CA ASN A 39 -9.87 14.23 19.48
C ASN A 39 -10.74 15.49 19.50
N GLN A 40 -10.88 16.18 18.35
CA GLN A 40 -11.77 17.34 18.23
C GLN A 40 -13.23 16.99 18.52
N LEU A 41 -13.69 15.81 18.08
CA LEU A 41 -15.05 15.33 18.34
C LEU A 41 -15.27 15.08 19.84
N GLN A 42 -14.29 14.52 20.54
CA GLN A 42 -14.35 14.34 21.99
C GLN A 42 -14.37 15.67 22.75
N ASP A 43 -13.60 16.67 22.30
CA ASP A 43 -13.56 18.00 22.92
C ASP A 43 -14.89 18.77 22.72
N MET A 44 -15.52 18.63 21.55
CA MET A 44 -16.78 19.31 21.22
C MET A 44 -17.99 18.62 21.82
N TRP A 45 -17.94 17.30 21.96
CA TRP A 45 -19.04 16.47 22.41
C TRP A 45 -18.65 15.72 23.68
N GLU A 46 -18.87 16.35 24.84
CA GLU A 46 -18.71 15.68 26.13
C GLU A 46 -19.85 14.69 26.37
N GLY A 47 -19.52 13.41 26.57
CA GLY A 47 -20.50 12.38 26.97
C GLY A 47 -20.09 10.95 26.61
N GLU A 48 -20.90 9.99 27.05
CA GLU A 48 -20.68 8.56 26.78
C GLU A 48 -20.76 8.22 25.27
N SER A 49 -21.54 8.97 24.49
CA SER A 49 -21.68 8.76 23.05
C SER A 49 -20.40 9.06 22.26
N SER A 50 -19.64 10.09 22.64
CA SER A 50 -18.38 10.41 21.96
C SER A 50 -17.27 9.43 22.33
N ARG A 51 -17.26 8.94 23.57
CA ARG A 51 -16.38 7.84 24.00
C ARG A 51 -16.62 6.57 23.18
N ALA A 52 -17.88 6.15 23.02
CA ALA A 52 -18.22 4.99 22.22
C ALA A 52 -17.78 5.12 20.75
N PHE A 53 -17.89 6.32 20.17
CA PHE A 53 -17.43 6.57 18.80
C PHE A 53 -15.90 6.47 18.68
N ALA A 54 -15.17 6.97 19.69
CA ALA A 54 -13.72 6.89 19.73
C ALA A 54 -13.20 5.46 19.96
N GLU A 55 -13.88 4.68 20.80
CA GLU A 55 -13.58 3.25 20.97
C GLU A 55 -13.77 2.49 19.66
N GLN A 56 -14.91 2.70 18.97
CA GLN A 56 -15.16 2.09 17.66
C GLN A 56 -14.07 2.46 16.65
N TYR A 57 -13.62 3.72 16.66
CA TYR A 57 -12.51 4.14 15.80
C TYR A 57 -11.20 3.43 16.14
N GLN A 58 -10.86 3.31 17.43
CA GLN A 58 -9.66 2.59 17.87
C GLN A 58 -9.70 1.10 17.47
N GLU A 59 -10.88 0.48 17.46
CA GLU A 59 -11.06 -0.90 16.98
C GLU A 59 -10.88 -1.03 15.46
N LEU A 60 -11.28 -0.02 14.69
CA LEU A 60 -11.16 -0.01 13.23
C LEU A 60 -9.78 0.41 12.74
N ARG A 61 -9.04 1.21 13.51
CA ARG A 61 -7.70 1.72 13.18
C ARG A 61 -6.72 0.62 12.71
N PRO A 62 -6.61 -0.55 13.38
CA PRO A 62 -5.77 -1.66 12.92
C PRO A 62 -6.12 -2.17 11.52
N SER A 63 -7.40 -2.13 11.12
CA SER A 63 -7.82 -2.60 9.80
C SER A 63 -7.32 -1.67 8.68
N PHE A 64 -7.28 -0.36 8.93
CA PHE A 64 -6.68 0.58 7.98
C PHE A 64 -5.16 0.44 7.91
N LEU A 65 -4.49 0.18 9.03
CA LEU A 65 -3.05 -0.09 9.03
C LEU A 65 -2.72 -1.38 8.25
N LYS A 66 -3.54 -2.43 8.40
CA LYS A 66 -3.42 -3.65 7.58
C LYS A 66 -3.66 -3.39 6.10
N MET A 67 -4.57 -2.47 5.75
CA MET A 67 -4.75 -2.06 4.36
C MET A 67 -3.49 -1.37 3.82
N ALA A 68 -2.88 -0.45 4.58
CA ALA A 68 -1.63 0.17 4.20
C ALA A 68 -0.48 -0.85 4.05
N GLU A 69 -0.39 -1.82 4.95
CA GLU A 69 0.57 -2.93 4.88
C GLU A 69 0.37 -3.77 3.61
N LEU A 70 -0.88 -4.13 3.30
CA LEU A 70 -1.21 -4.87 2.08
C LEU A 70 -0.77 -4.11 0.82
N LEU A 71 -1.03 -2.80 0.75
CA LEU A 71 -0.58 -1.96 -0.38
C LEU A 71 0.96 -1.94 -0.50
N SER A 72 1.66 -1.86 0.63
CA SER A 72 3.13 -1.93 0.69
C SER A 72 3.64 -3.29 0.20
N ASP A 73 2.99 -4.38 0.59
CA ASP A 73 3.37 -5.73 0.17
C ASP A 73 3.11 -5.97 -1.32
N VAL A 74 2.01 -5.45 -1.87
CA VAL A 74 1.75 -5.46 -3.31
C VAL A 74 2.85 -4.69 -4.05
N SER A 75 3.25 -3.52 -3.57
CA SER A 75 4.38 -2.76 -4.13
C SER A 75 5.67 -3.61 -4.16
N LYS A 76 6.04 -4.25 -3.05
CA LYS A 76 7.22 -5.12 -2.99
C LYS A 76 7.15 -6.28 -3.99
N GLN A 77 6.01 -6.95 -4.09
CA GLN A 77 5.81 -8.06 -5.03
C GLN A 77 5.94 -7.61 -6.49
N LEU A 78 5.41 -6.43 -6.82
CA LEU A 78 5.54 -5.85 -8.16
C LEU A 78 6.99 -5.50 -8.50
N HIS A 79 7.74 -4.92 -7.56
CA HIS A 79 9.17 -4.66 -7.72
C HIS A 79 9.98 -5.96 -7.92
N GLN A 80 9.71 -7.00 -7.13
CA GLN A 80 10.35 -8.32 -7.27
C GLN A 80 10.05 -8.95 -8.63
N THR A 81 8.81 -8.84 -9.09
CA THR A 81 8.39 -9.36 -10.40
C THR A 81 9.10 -8.62 -11.53
N ALA A 82 9.21 -7.29 -11.45
CA ALA A 82 9.95 -6.49 -12.42
C ALA A 82 11.43 -6.89 -12.51
N ASN A 83 12.08 -7.09 -11.36
CA ASN A 83 13.49 -7.51 -11.30
C ASN A 83 13.69 -8.90 -11.89
N THR A 84 12.79 -9.84 -11.60
CA THR A 84 12.84 -11.21 -12.13
C THR A 84 12.68 -11.21 -13.65
N LEU A 85 11.73 -10.42 -14.17
CA LEU A 85 11.48 -10.30 -15.60
C LEU A 85 12.70 -9.71 -16.33
N GLU A 86 13.27 -8.62 -15.80
CA GLU A 86 14.46 -8.00 -16.36
C GLU A 86 15.68 -8.93 -16.35
N SER A 87 15.91 -9.66 -15.25
CA SER A 87 17.00 -10.65 -15.16
C SER A 87 16.82 -11.77 -16.20
N THR A 88 15.59 -12.29 -16.32
CA THR A 88 15.28 -13.37 -17.26
C THR A 88 15.51 -12.93 -18.70
N ASP A 89 15.11 -11.71 -19.06
CA ASP A 89 15.35 -11.15 -20.39
C ASP A 89 16.84 -10.97 -20.69
N GLN A 90 17.63 -10.50 -19.70
CA GLN A 90 19.08 -10.37 -19.83
C GLN A 90 19.77 -11.72 -20.02
N ASP A 91 19.36 -12.74 -19.26
CA ASP A 91 19.89 -14.09 -19.33
C ASP A 91 19.63 -14.70 -20.72
N ILE A 92 18.39 -14.60 -21.22
CA ILE A 92 18.03 -15.07 -22.58
C ILE A 92 18.86 -14.33 -23.64
N ALA A 93 19.01 -13.01 -23.53
CA ALA A 93 19.81 -12.22 -24.46
C ALA A 93 21.31 -12.54 -24.42
N SER A 94 21.82 -13.04 -23.29
CA SER A 94 23.21 -13.51 -23.18
C SER A 94 23.42 -14.86 -23.87
N GLN A 95 22.46 -15.78 -23.75
CA GLN A 95 22.51 -17.12 -24.35
C GLN A 95 22.37 -17.09 -25.88
N ILE A 96 21.64 -16.14 -26.45
CA ILE A 96 21.51 -16.00 -27.92
C ILE A 96 22.78 -15.41 -28.54
N ARG A 97 23.57 -14.66 -27.77
CA ARG A 97 24.80 -13.98 -28.24
C ARG A 97 26.07 -14.83 -28.07
N GLY A 98 26.01 -15.94 -27.33
CA GLY A 98 27.09 -16.93 -27.19
C GLY A 98 26.92 -18.09 -28.15
#